data_AF-A0A7S2GAF4-F1
#
_entry.id   AF-A0A7S2GAF4-F1
#
_cell.length_a   1.000
_cell.length_b   1.000
_cell.length_c   1.000
_cell.angle_alpha   90.00
_cell.angle_beta   90.00
_cell.angle_gamma   90.00
#
_symmetry.space_group_name_H-M   'P 1'
#
loop_
_entity.id
_entity.type
_entity.pdbx_description
1 polymer ?
#
loop_
_entity_poly.entity_id
_entity_poly.type
_entity_poly.pdbx_seq_one_letter_code
_entity_poly.pdbx_strand_id
1 'polypeptide(L)'
;AEALGVRHASSRFGTAPAYWNSLFGAMKLLPASLLADRAAMQSLAIFSMPIIRLVDRLVGATNAMRVDAWSASGEQVTLRCAHPDLEQCVGLATAAFGMEILRGRTGEGGSGDTTVQPGVWYPAELPANARSNILAAAREGAFIWEMGG
;
A
#
# COMPACT_ATOMS: atom_id res chain seq x y z
N ALA A 1 2.77 -14.12 -0.70
CA ALA A 1 2.62 -15.07 -1.83
C ALA A 1 2.25 -16.45 -1.31
N GLU A 2 3.02 -16.98 -0.36
CA GLU A 2 2.79 -18.30 0.25
C GLU A 2 1.41 -18.43 0.94
N ALA A 3 1.02 -17.46 1.77
CA ALA A 3 -0.30 -17.43 2.42
C ALA A 3 -1.50 -17.37 1.44
N LEU A 4 -1.28 -17.00 0.18
CA LEU A 4 -2.32 -16.91 -0.86
C LEU A 4 -2.21 -18.03 -1.92
N GLY A 5 -1.24 -18.95 -1.79
CA GLY A 5 -0.99 -20.00 -2.77
C GLY A 5 -0.55 -19.50 -4.15
N VAL A 6 -0.07 -18.25 -4.26
CA VAL A 6 0.27 -17.63 -5.54
C VAL A 6 1.68 -18.04 -5.98
N ARG A 7 1.79 -18.68 -7.16
CA ARG A 7 3.08 -19.17 -7.71
C ARG A 7 4.02 -18.07 -8.17
N HIS A 8 3.50 -16.97 -8.69
CA HIS A 8 4.30 -15.85 -9.22
C HIS A 8 3.71 -14.51 -8.83
N ALA A 9 4.54 -13.62 -8.29
CA ALA A 9 4.18 -12.24 -8.00
C ALA A 9 5.17 -11.31 -8.72
N SER A 10 4.66 -10.31 -9.44
CA SER A 10 5.48 -9.27 -10.05
C SER A 10 4.94 -7.90 -9.63
N SER A 11 5.85 -6.99 -9.28
CA SER A 11 5.53 -5.61 -8.96
C SER A 11 6.34 -4.68 -9.85
N ARG A 12 5.70 -3.63 -10.36
CA ARG A 12 6.35 -2.58 -11.14
C ARG A 12 5.96 -1.25 -10.51
N PHE A 13 6.95 -0.42 -10.24
CA PHE A 13 6.77 0.90 -9.68
C PHE A 13 7.34 1.94 -10.64
N GLY A 14 6.60 3.01 -10.85
CA GLY A 14 7.00 4.13 -11.68
C GLY A 14 6.56 5.43 -11.05
N THR A 15 7.37 6.46 -11.23
CA THR A 15 7.12 7.80 -10.67
C THR A 15 7.13 8.82 -11.79
N ALA A 16 6.14 9.70 -11.81
CA ALA A 16 6.15 10.88 -12.66
C ALA A 16 6.88 12.03 -11.92
N PRO A 17 7.66 12.87 -12.62
CA PRO A 17 7.99 12.81 -14.03
C PRO A 17 9.04 11.74 -14.34
N ALA A 18 9.15 11.33 -15.61
CA ALA A 18 9.90 10.14 -16.03
C ALA A 18 11.39 10.11 -15.57
N TYR A 19 12.01 11.28 -15.38
CA TYR A 19 13.40 11.38 -14.93
C TYR A 19 13.64 10.75 -13.55
N TRP A 20 12.64 10.69 -12.67
CA TRP A 20 12.76 10.02 -11.38
C TRP A 20 13.08 8.53 -11.54
N ASN A 21 12.51 7.87 -12.54
CA ASN A 21 12.78 6.46 -12.81
C ASN A 21 14.23 6.25 -13.26
N SER A 22 14.79 7.18 -14.04
CA SER A 22 16.20 7.17 -14.41
C SER A 22 17.11 7.39 -13.19
N LEU A 23 16.75 8.31 -12.30
CA LEU A 23 17.48 8.54 -11.04
C LEU A 23 17.48 7.29 -10.16
N PHE A 24 16.30 6.69 -9.92
CA PHE A 24 16.19 5.45 -9.15
C PHE A 24 16.90 4.27 -9.83
N GLY A 25 16.92 4.24 -11.17
CA GLY A 25 17.74 3.30 -11.94
C GLY A 25 19.23 3.47 -11.65
N ALA A 26 19.73 4.71 -11.64
CA ALA A 26 21.12 5.02 -11.33
C ALA A 26 21.47 4.72 -9.87
N MET A 27 20.53 4.88 -8.93
CA MET A 27 20.76 4.51 -7.51
C MET A 27 21.06 3.02 -7.32
N LYS A 28 20.64 2.14 -8.25
CA LYS A 28 21.01 0.71 -8.21
C LYS A 28 22.51 0.46 -8.42
N LEU A 29 23.24 1.44 -8.94
CA LEU A 29 24.69 1.38 -9.12
C LEU A 29 25.44 1.75 -7.84
N LEU A 30 24.75 2.26 -6.81
CA LEU A 30 25.38 2.59 -5.54
C LEU A 30 25.81 1.32 -4.79
N PRO A 31 26.97 1.35 -4.11
CA PRO A 31 27.43 0.20 -3.33
C PRO A 31 26.42 -0.17 -2.24
N ALA A 32 26.14 -1.48 -2.09
CA ALA A 32 25.27 -1.96 -1.02
C ALA A 32 25.77 -1.56 0.38
N SER A 33 27.08 -1.42 0.55
CA SER A 33 27.70 -0.92 1.79
C SER A 33 27.31 0.52 2.12
N LEU A 34 27.19 1.38 1.11
CA LEU A 34 26.73 2.76 1.28
C LEU A 34 25.24 2.81 1.61
N LEU A 35 24.43 1.96 0.95
CA LEU A 35 23.00 1.86 1.21
C LEU A 35 22.69 1.29 2.62
N ALA A 36 23.59 0.45 3.14
CA ALA A 36 23.49 -0.12 4.49
C ALA A 36 24.00 0.85 5.59
N ASP A 37 24.74 1.90 5.22
CA ASP A 37 25.21 2.90 6.18
C ASP A 37 24.06 3.84 6.58
N ARG A 38 23.58 3.66 7.81
CA ARG A 38 22.50 4.45 8.39
C ARG A 38 22.82 5.94 8.44
N ALA A 39 24.05 6.33 8.79
CA ALA A 39 24.41 7.74 8.94
C ALA A 39 24.47 8.44 7.58
N ALA A 40 25.02 7.76 6.58
CA ALA A 40 25.05 8.24 5.20
C ALA A 40 23.62 8.38 4.63
N MET A 41 22.78 7.36 4.78
CA MET A 41 21.40 7.39 4.29
C MET A 41 20.52 8.40 5.02
N GLN A 42 20.71 8.58 6.32
CA GLN A 42 20.02 9.61 7.09
C GLN A 42 20.40 11.02 6.62
N SER A 43 21.68 11.28 6.36
CA SER A 43 22.15 12.58 5.85
C SER A 43 21.61 12.85 4.45
N LEU A 44 21.63 11.84 3.58
CA LEU A 44 21.05 11.91 2.23
C LEU A 44 19.55 12.22 2.27
N ALA A 45 18.80 11.59 3.19
CA ALA A 45 17.38 11.85 3.38
C ALA A 45 17.12 13.28 3.88
N ILE A 46 17.89 13.78 4.86
CA ILE A 46 17.76 15.15 5.37
C ILE A 46 18.01 16.18 4.26
N PHE A 47 19.01 15.92 3.42
CA PHE A 47 19.32 16.77 2.28
C PHE A 47 18.23 16.73 1.18
N SER A 48 17.69 15.55 0.87
CA SER A 48 16.73 15.37 -0.23
C SER A 48 15.29 15.70 0.14
N MET A 49 14.91 15.60 1.42
CA MET A 49 13.54 15.82 1.91
C MET A 49 12.90 17.15 1.45
N PRO A 50 13.58 18.32 1.51
CA PRO A 50 13.01 19.57 1.03
C PRO A 50 12.75 19.57 -0.49
N ILE A 51 13.64 18.93 -1.26
CA ILE A 51 13.54 18.82 -2.72
C ILE A 51 12.37 17.91 -3.09
N ILE A 52 12.23 16.77 -2.41
CA ILE A 52 11.14 15.82 -2.59
C ILE A 52 9.80 16.53 -2.32
N ARG A 53 9.65 17.20 -1.17
CA ARG A 53 8.42 17.94 -0.83
C ARG A 53 8.08 19.05 -1.83
N LEU A 54 9.09 19.71 -2.38
CA LEU A 54 8.89 20.73 -3.41
C LEU A 54 8.36 20.10 -4.70
N VAL A 55 8.96 18.99 -5.13
CA VAL A 55 8.54 18.29 -6.36
C VAL A 55 7.16 17.64 -6.17
N ASP A 56 6.87 17.05 -5.02
CA ASP A 56 5.55 16.47 -4.71
C ASP A 56 4.45 17.54 -4.76
N ARG A 57 4.73 18.76 -4.28
CA ARG A 57 3.80 19.90 -4.42
C ARG A 57 3.60 20.34 -5.86
N LEU A 58 4.61 20.22 -6.72
CA LEU A 58 4.56 20.67 -8.12
C LEU A 58 3.93 19.64 -9.05
N VAL A 59 4.17 18.36 -8.80
CA VAL A 59 3.76 17.24 -9.68
C VAL A 59 2.45 16.62 -9.20
N GLY A 60 2.09 16.84 -7.93
CA GLY A 60 0.94 16.24 -7.28
C GLY A 60 1.29 14.89 -6.66
N ALA A 61 0.59 14.53 -5.59
CA ALA A 61 0.79 13.29 -4.84
C ALA A 61 -0.10 12.13 -5.36
N THR A 62 -0.60 12.24 -6.58
CA THR A 62 -1.55 11.27 -7.14
C THR A 62 -0.89 9.92 -7.34
N ASN A 63 -1.52 8.90 -6.77
CA ASN A 63 -1.06 7.52 -6.86
C ASN A 63 -2.08 6.70 -7.65
N ALA A 64 -1.58 5.84 -8.53
CA ALA A 64 -2.37 4.85 -9.24
C ALA A 64 -1.73 3.47 -9.10
N MET A 65 -2.54 2.48 -8.76
CA MET A 65 -2.17 1.11 -8.55
C MET A 65 -3.06 0.21 -9.39
N ARG A 66 -2.44 -0.74 -10.09
CA ARG A 66 -3.13 -1.83 -10.76
C ARG A 66 -2.63 -3.15 -10.18
N VAL A 67 -3.54 -3.97 -9.68
CA VAL A 67 -3.26 -5.30 -9.16
C VAL A 67 -3.99 -6.29 -10.05
N ASP A 68 -3.23 -7.14 -10.72
CA ASP A 68 -3.77 -8.26 -11.49
C ASP A 68 -3.50 -9.56 -10.73
N ALA A 69 -4.54 -10.38 -10.56
CA ALA A 69 -4.47 -11.70 -9.95
C ALA A 69 -4.98 -12.74 -10.93
N TRP A 70 -4.28 -13.87 -11.03
CA TRP A 70 -4.66 -14.98 -11.89
C TRP A 70 -4.95 -16.22 -11.04
N SER A 71 -6.04 -16.91 -11.36
CA SER A 71 -6.34 -18.22 -10.81
C SER A 71 -5.44 -19.29 -11.43
N ALA A 72 -5.37 -20.46 -10.82
CA ALA A 72 -4.69 -21.62 -11.41
C ALA A 72 -5.33 -22.09 -12.73
N SER A 73 -6.61 -21.78 -12.96
CA SER A 73 -7.32 -22.05 -14.23
C SER A 73 -7.11 -20.98 -15.31
N GLY A 74 -6.35 -19.91 -15.00
CA GLY A 74 -6.01 -18.84 -15.95
C GLY A 74 -7.00 -17.67 -15.98
N GLU A 75 -8.06 -17.70 -15.16
CA GLU A 75 -8.98 -16.56 -15.01
C GLU A 75 -8.26 -15.39 -14.34
N GLN A 76 -8.54 -14.17 -14.82
CA GLN A 76 -7.92 -12.95 -14.30
C GLN A 76 -8.94 -12.10 -13.55
N VAL A 77 -8.51 -11.51 -12.44
CA VAL A 77 -9.20 -10.40 -11.78
C VAL A 77 -8.22 -9.24 -11.67
N THR A 78 -8.68 -8.06 -12.06
CA THR A 78 -7.94 -6.80 -12.02
C THR A 78 -8.61 -5.85 -11.05
N LEU A 79 -7.83 -5.31 -10.12
CA LEU A 79 -8.16 -4.13 -9.33
C LEU A 79 -7.40 -2.92 -9.87
N ARG A 80 -8.10 -1.84 -10.18
CA ARG A 80 -7.53 -0.52 -10.44
C ARG A 80 -7.94 0.41 -9.31
N CYS A 81 -6.95 1.04 -8.69
CA CYS A 81 -7.12 2.02 -7.64
C CYS A 81 -6.34 3.27 -8.01
N ALA A 82 -6.97 4.44 -7.95
CA ALA A 82 -6.26 5.71 -8.04
C ALA A 82 -6.78 6.69 -7.00
N HIS A 83 -5.86 7.35 -6.32
CA HIS A 83 -6.12 8.26 -5.21
C HIS A 83 -5.38 9.58 -5.47
N PRO A 84 -6.01 10.74 -5.21
CA PRO A 84 -5.37 12.04 -5.51
C PRO A 84 -4.11 12.29 -4.67
N ASP A 85 -3.99 11.62 -3.53
CA ASP A 85 -2.92 11.80 -2.54
C ASP A 85 -2.45 10.45 -1.95
N LEU A 86 -1.18 10.11 -2.14
CA LEU A 86 -0.60 8.86 -1.63
C LEU A 86 -0.58 8.78 -0.10
N GLU A 87 -0.26 9.87 0.59
CA GLU A 87 -0.15 9.90 2.05
C GLU A 87 -1.52 9.63 2.69
N GLN A 88 -2.56 10.28 2.17
CA GLN A 88 -3.94 10.05 2.60
C GLN A 88 -4.39 8.62 2.28
N CYS A 89 -4.07 8.08 1.10
CA CYS A 89 -4.39 6.70 0.73
C CYS A 89 -3.81 5.70 1.73
N VAL A 90 -2.53 5.85 2.10
CA VAL A 90 -1.85 4.99 3.08
C VAL A 90 -2.41 5.18 4.48
N GLY A 91 -2.69 6.42 4.89
CA GLY A 91 -3.30 6.74 6.16
C GLY A 91 -4.69 6.11 6.32
N LEU A 92 -5.55 6.22 5.31
CA LEU A 92 -6.89 5.64 5.28
C LEU A 92 -6.84 4.11 5.35
N ALA A 93 -5.95 3.46 4.58
CA ALA A 93 -5.77 2.01 4.64
C ALA A 93 -5.32 1.54 6.04
N THR A 94 -4.40 2.29 6.67
CA THR A 94 -3.91 1.99 8.03
C THR A 94 -5.02 2.19 9.07
N ALA A 95 -5.77 3.28 8.97
CA ALA A 95 -6.92 3.55 9.83
C ALA A 95 -8.02 2.50 9.67
N ALA A 96 -8.36 2.11 8.44
CA ALA A 96 -9.33 1.06 8.15
C ALA A 96 -8.95 -0.27 8.81
N PHE A 97 -7.68 -0.65 8.73
CA PHE A 97 -7.17 -1.84 9.41
C PHE A 97 -7.29 -1.73 10.93
N GLY A 98 -6.91 -0.59 11.52
CA GLY A 98 -7.05 -0.33 12.95
C GLY A 98 -8.51 -0.37 13.42
N MET A 99 -9.43 0.24 12.68
CA MET A 99 -10.87 0.20 12.96
C MET A 99 -11.42 -1.22 12.92
N GLU A 100 -11.00 -2.04 11.95
CA GLU A 100 -11.46 -3.42 11.85
C GLU A 100 -10.95 -4.28 13.02
N ILE A 101 -9.72 -4.05 13.47
CA ILE A 101 -9.19 -4.69 14.68
C ILE A 101 -9.98 -4.29 15.93
N LEU A 102 -10.44 -3.04 16.02
CA LEU A 102 -11.20 -2.56 17.19
C LEU A 102 -12.70 -2.89 17.13
N ARG A 103 -13.20 -3.34 15.97
CA ARG A 103 -14.61 -3.66 15.76
C ARG A 103 -15.11 -4.69 16.76
N GLY A 104 -16.25 -4.40 17.40
CA GLY A 104 -16.86 -5.25 18.41
C GLY A 104 -16.16 -5.24 19.78
N ARG A 105 -15.08 -4.44 19.95
CA ARG A 105 -14.27 -4.41 21.18
C ARG A 105 -14.37 -3.10 21.98
N THR A 106 -15.04 -2.08 21.45
CA THR A 106 -15.18 -0.77 22.09
C THR A 106 -16.58 -0.59 22.69
N GLY A 107 -16.66 -0.57 24.03
CA GLY A 107 -17.86 -0.31 24.84
C GLY A 107 -18.00 -1.21 26.09
N GLU A 108 -18.54 -0.68 27.19
CA GLU A 108 -19.04 -1.50 28.31
C GLU A 108 -20.23 -2.33 27.80
N GLY A 109 -20.00 -3.62 27.54
CA GLY A 109 -20.98 -4.52 26.93
C GLY A 109 -20.85 -4.66 25.40
N GLY A 110 -19.64 -4.91 24.89
CA GLY A 110 -19.36 -5.18 23.47
C GLY A 110 -20.37 -6.13 22.82
N SER A 111 -21.32 -5.55 22.09
CA SER A 111 -22.51 -6.21 21.52
C SER A 111 -22.33 -6.54 20.02
N GLY A 112 -21.12 -6.43 19.48
CA GLY A 112 -20.85 -6.67 18.06
C GLY A 112 -19.94 -7.87 17.84
N ASP A 113 -20.23 -8.68 16.83
CA ASP A 113 -19.37 -9.78 16.43
C ASP A 113 -18.00 -9.26 16.00
N THR A 114 -16.94 -9.77 16.66
CA THR A 114 -15.56 -9.50 16.27
C THR A 114 -15.23 -10.26 14.99
N THR A 115 -14.70 -9.57 13.99
CA THR A 115 -14.30 -10.18 12.70
C THR A 115 -12.84 -10.64 12.68
N VAL A 116 -12.02 -10.11 13.59
CA VAL A 116 -10.60 -10.45 13.74
C VAL A 116 -10.39 -11.01 15.14
N GLN A 117 -9.63 -12.10 15.28
CA GLN A 117 -9.29 -12.68 16.58
C GLN A 117 -8.03 -12.02 17.16
N PRO A 118 -7.79 -12.07 18.49
CA PRO A 118 -6.54 -11.58 19.08
C PRO A 118 -5.32 -12.29 18.45
N GLY A 119 -4.28 -11.54 18.09
CA GLY A 119 -3.08 -12.09 17.46
C GLY A 119 -2.36 -11.10 16.55
N VAL A 120 -1.27 -11.58 15.92
CA VAL A 120 -0.57 -10.87 14.84
C VAL A 120 -1.11 -11.39 13.52
N TRP A 121 -1.56 -10.48 12.65
CA TRP A 121 -2.21 -10.83 11.40
C TRP A 121 -1.61 -10.03 10.25
N TYR A 122 -1.26 -10.72 9.17
CA TYR A 122 -1.05 -10.08 7.89
C TYR A 122 -2.39 -9.84 7.18
N PRO A 123 -2.54 -8.80 6.34
CA PRO A 123 -3.78 -8.52 5.63
C PRO A 123 -4.33 -9.70 4.81
N ALA A 124 -3.45 -10.56 4.29
CA ALA A 124 -3.82 -11.75 3.53
C ALA A 124 -4.45 -12.87 4.40
N GLU A 125 -4.12 -12.91 5.69
CA GLU A 125 -4.55 -13.96 6.63
C GLU A 125 -5.87 -13.63 7.31
N LEU A 126 -6.30 -12.37 7.24
CA LEU A 126 -7.54 -11.92 7.85
C LEU A 126 -8.76 -12.65 7.27
N PRO A 127 -9.81 -12.92 8.06
CA PRO A 127 -11.07 -13.45 7.55
C PRO A 127 -11.67 -12.62 6.42
N ALA A 128 -12.41 -13.26 5.52
CA ALA A 128 -12.91 -12.63 4.30
C ALA A 128 -13.78 -11.40 4.57
N ASN A 129 -14.67 -11.46 5.57
CA ASN A 129 -15.48 -10.33 6.04
C ASN A 129 -14.62 -9.16 6.52
N ALA A 130 -13.56 -9.41 7.31
CA ALA A 130 -12.64 -8.37 7.76
C ALA A 130 -11.93 -7.69 6.59
N ARG A 131 -11.43 -8.47 5.62
CA ARG A 131 -10.80 -7.93 4.41
C ARG A 131 -11.78 -7.08 3.58
N SER A 132 -13.01 -7.55 3.41
CA SER A 132 -14.06 -6.79 2.71
C SER A 132 -14.38 -5.47 3.40
N ASN A 133 -14.49 -5.45 4.73
CA ASN A 133 -14.72 -4.23 5.50
C ASN A 133 -13.56 -3.23 5.34
N ILE A 134 -12.32 -3.72 5.46
CA ILE A 134 -11.12 -2.90 5.29
C ILE A 134 -11.06 -2.30 3.89
N LEU A 135 -11.29 -3.09 2.84
CA LEU A 135 -11.30 -2.59 1.46
C LEU A 135 -12.44 -1.58 1.22
N ALA A 136 -13.61 -1.81 1.82
CA ALA A 136 -14.75 -0.90 1.70
C ALA A 136 -14.50 0.46 2.37
N ALA A 137 -13.71 0.50 3.45
CA ALA A 137 -13.27 1.74 4.09
C ALA A 137 -12.07 2.37 3.36
N ALA A 138 -11.08 1.57 2.96
CA ALA A 138 -9.86 2.05 2.32
C ALA A 138 -10.09 2.64 0.91
N ARG A 139 -11.23 2.38 0.27
CA ARG A 139 -11.60 3.00 -1.01
C ARG A 139 -11.98 4.49 -0.87
N GLU A 140 -12.19 4.98 0.34
CA GLU A 140 -12.56 6.37 0.58
C GLU A 140 -11.54 7.32 -0.07
N GLY A 141 -12.02 8.37 -0.74
CA GLY A 141 -11.17 9.35 -1.43
C GLY A 141 -10.58 8.86 -2.76
N ALA A 142 -10.66 7.58 -3.10
CA ALA A 142 -10.22 7.08 -4.39
C ALA A 142 -11.16 7.56 -5.52
N PHE A 143 -10.59 8.15 -6.57
CA PHE A 143 -11.34 8.57 -7.76
C PHE A 143 -11.44 7.44 -8.80
N ILE A 144 -10.63 6.39 -8.67
CA ILE A 144 -10.79 5.12 -9.37
C ILE A 144 -10.75 4.01 -8.32
N TRP A 145 -11.80 3.19 -8.29
CA TRP A 145 -11.84 1.93 -7.53
C TRP A 145 -12.66 0.91 -8.32
N GLU A 146 -12.01 0.18 -9.20
CA GLU A 146 -12.65 -0.75 -10.13
C GLU A 146 -12.09 -2.15 -9.93
N MET A 147 -12.97 -3.10 -9.65
CA MET A 147 -12.64 -4.52 -9.62
C MET A 147 -13.40 -5.20 -10.75
N GLY A 148 -12.68 -5.81 -11.69
CA GLY A 148 -13.25 -6.48 -12.85
C GLY A 148 -12.42 -7.69 -13.27
N GLY A 149 -13.00 -8.56 -14.09
CA GLY A 149 -12.32 -9.67 -14.76
C GLY A 149 -12.56 -9.60 -16.25
#